data_AF-A0A9D1JWF0-F1
#
_entry.id   AF-A0A9D1JWF0-F1
#
_cell.length_a   1.000
_cell.length_b   1.000
_cell.length_c   1.000
_cell.angle_alpha   90.00
_cell.angle_beta   90.00
_cell.angle_gamma   90.00
#
_symmetry.space_group_name_H-M   'P 1'
#
loop_
_entity.id
_entity.type
_entity.pdbx_description
1 polymer ?
#
loop_
_entity_poly.entity_id
_entity_poly.type
_entity_poly.pdbx_seq_one_letter_code
_entity_poly.pdbx_strand_id
1 'polypeptide(L)'
;MHKILKWILWVAVIVAVFFAGFYIGTMDADAHKIKITSQCAGIGVEKSFSSNYERINGTVVRDEKTNTETYTARCLCFASDATHKNIWVDTVELSGDTADAVRTTCDTDCQRLCEGRLADFTFAE
;
A
#
# COMPACT_ATOMS: atom_id res chain seq x y z
N MET A 1 -5.51 -38.84 52.96
CA MET A 1 -4.94 -38.74 51.59
C MET A 1 -5.91 -38.26 50.52
N HIS A 2 -7.23 -38.50 50.61
CA HIS A 2 -8.18 -38.15 49.51
C HIS A 2 -8.42 -36.65 49.27
N LYS A 3 -8.34 -35.79 50.29
CA LYS A 3 -8.64 -34.35 50.15
C LYS A 3 -7.57 -33.57 49.37
N ILE A 4 -6.30 -33.88 49.62
CA ILE A 4 -5.15 -33.21 48.98
C ILE A 4 -5.10 -33.56 47.48
N LEU A 5 -5.32 -34.84 47.14
CA LEU A 5 -5.33 -35.28 45.74
C LEU A 5 -6.46 -34.62 44.93
N LYS A 6 -7.66 -34.47 45.53
CA LYS A 6 -8.77 -33.75 44.90
C LYS A 6 -8.44 -32.28 44.67
N TRP A 7 -7.77 -31.62 45.63
CA TRP A 7 -7.40 -30.21 45.51
C TRP A 7 -6.38 -29.98 44.38
N ILE A 8 -5.35 -30.84 44.29
CA ILE A 8 -4.35 -30.78 43.20
C ILE A 8 -5.01 -30.98 41.83
N LEU A 9 -5.96 -31.92 41.72
CA LEU A 9 -6.68 -32.17 40.48
C LEU A 9 -7.50 -30.95 40.03
N TRP A 10 -8.18 -30.29 40.97
CA TRP A 10 -8.95 -29.07 40.69
C TRP A 10 -8.05 -27.91 40.22
N VAL A 11 -6.89 -27.73 40.84
CA VAL A 11 -5.92 -26.71 40.42
C VAL A 11 -5.40 -27.03 39.01
N ALA A 12 -5.09 -28.28 38.71
CA ALA A 12 -4.63 -28.69 37.38
C ALA A 12 -5.68 -28.43 36.29
N VAL A 13 -6.96 -28.70 36.58
CA VAL A 13 -8.08 -28.40 35.64
C VAL A 13 -8.21 -26.91 35.40
N ILE A 14 -8.16 -26.09 36.45
CA ILE A 14 -8.24 -24.62 36.32
C ILE A 14 -7.09 -24.09 35.46
N VAL A 15 -5.87 -24.56 35.73
CA VAL A 15 -4.68 -24.18 34.96
C VAL A 15 -4.83 -24.60 33.49
N ALA A 16 -5.28 -25.82 33.21
CA ALA A 16 -5.50 -26.29 31.85
C ALA A 16 -6.55 -25.46 31.08
N VAL A 17 -7.65 -25.08 31.75
CA VAL A 17 -8.69 -24.20 31.16
C VAL A 17 -8.15 -22.80 30.88
N PHE A 18 -7.33 -22.24 31.77
CA PHE A 18 -6.68 -20.94 31.55
C PHE A 18 -5.72 -20.98 30.35
N PHE A 19 -4.88 -22.01 30.24
CA PHE A 19 -3.96 -22.15 29.11
C PHE A 19 -4.70 -22.41 27.79
N ALA A 20 -5.77 -23.19 27.79
CA ALA A 20 -6.59 -23.41 26.59
C ALA A 20 -7.30 -22.12 26.14
N GLY A 21 -7.88 -21.36 27.06
CA GLY A 21 -8.53 -20.07 26.75
C GLY A 21 -7.55 -19.03 26.22
N PHE A 22 -6.33 -18.98 26.79
CA PHE A 22 -5.27 -18.10 26.29
C PHE A 22 -4.81 -18.49 24.89
N TYR A 23 -4.62 -19.79 24.63
CA TYR A 23 -4.17 -20.28 23.33
C TYR A 23 -5.20 -20.00 22.21
N ILE A 24 -6.50 -20.23 22.48
CA ILE A 24 -7.57 -19.95 21.53
C ILE A 24 -7.68 -18.45 21.25
N GLY A 25 -7.59 -17.60 22.28
CA GLY A 25 -7.67 -16.14 22.10
C GLY A 25 -6.52 -15.53 21.28
N THR A 26 -5.36 -16.19 21.23
CA THR A 26 -4.21 -15.73 20.43
C THR A 26 -4.25 -16.15 18.96
N MET A 27 -5.04 -17.17 18.58
CA MET A 27 -5.09 -17.66 17.20
C MET A 27 -5.97 -16.79 16.27
N ASP A 28 -6.99 -16.12 16.80
CA ASP A 28 -7.86 -15.23 16.00
C ASP A 28 -7.30 -13.80 15.83
N ALA A 29 -6.36 -13.38 16.68
CA ALA A 29 -5.90 -12.00 16.71
C ALA A 29 -5.11 -11.56 15.47
N ASP A 30 -4.58 -12.52 14.68
CA ASP A 30 -3.81 -12.24 13.47
C ASP A 30 -4.59 -12.46 12.16
N ALA A 31 -5.79 -13.07 12.22
CA ALA A 31 -6.60 -13.31 11.03
C ALA A 31 -7.14 -12.02 10.38
N HIS A 32 -7.22 -10.93 11.15
CA HIS A 32 -7.78 -9.65 10.69
C HIS A 32 -6.73 -8.56 10.41
N LYS A 33 -5.44 -8.87 10.47
CA LYS A 33 -4.40 -7.87 10.18
C LYS A 33 -4.11 -7.84 8.68
N ILE A 34 -4.60 -6.81 8.02
CA ILE A 34 -4.25 -6.52 6.62
C ILE A 34 -2.87 -5.87 6.60
N LYS A 35 -1.94 -6.47 5.86
CA LYS A 35 -0.63 -5.92 5.58
C LYS A 35 -0.64 -5.30 4.19
N ILE A 36 -0.32 -4.01 4.12
CA ILE A 36 -0.18 -3.26 2.88
C ILE A 36 1.31 -3.23 2.50
N THR A 37 1.63 -3.56 1.25
CA THR A 37 2.99 -3.39 0.71
C THR A 37 2.95 -2.63 -0.59
N SER A 38 4.06 -1.98 -0.92
CA SER A 38 4.21 -1.18 -2.13
C SER A 38 5.41 -1.63 -2.96
N GLN A 39 5.33 -1.38 -4.27
CA GLN A 39 6.46 -1.53 -5.18
C GLN A 39 6.52 -0.33 -6.13
N CYS A 40 7.69 0.29 -6.23
CA CYS A 40 7.93 1.30 -7.26
C CYS A 40 8.12 0.64 -8.63
N ALA A 41 7.37 1.09 -9.64
CA ALA A 41 7.45 0.58 -11.00
C ALA A 41 7.43 1.71 -12.04
N GLY A 42 8.11 1.46 -13.18
CA GLY A 42 7.91 2.21 -14.41
C GLY A 42 8.26 3.70 -14.33
N ILE A 43 9.49 4.05 -13.96
CA ILE A 43 9.98 5.44 -14.09
C ILE A 43 10.07 5.78 -15.59
N GLY A 44 9.10 6.53 -16.08
CA GLY A 44 8.96 6.96 -17.47
C GLY A 44 9.05 8.48 -17.63
N VAL A 45 9.09 8.92 -18.88
CA VAL A 45 9.02 10.35 -19.24
C VAL A 45 7.79 10.56 -20.11
N GLU A 46 6.86 11.38 -19.64
CA GLU A 46 5.78 11.91 -20.45
C GLU A 46 6.22 13.25 -21.04
N LYS A 47 6.20 13.34 -22.37
CA LYS A 47 6.53 14.56 -23.10
C LYS A 47 5.26 15.15 -23.67
N SER A 48 4.93 16.36 -23.23
CA SER A 48 3.82 17.13 -23.78
C SER A 48 4.37 18.26 -24.65
N PHE A 49 3.89 18.33 -25.88
CA PHE A 49 4.25 19.38 -26.83
C PHE A 49 3.03 20.25 -27.06
N SER A 50 3.14 21.54 -26.75
CA SER A 50 2.14 22.53 -27.16
C SER A 50 2.81 23.61 -27.99
N SER A 51 2.11 24.08 -29.02
CA SER A 51 2.55 25.19 -29.86
C SER A 51 1.41 26.19 -29.95
N ASN A 52 1.68 27.43 -29.54
CA ASN A 52 0.75 28.53 -29.74
C ASN A 52 1.09 29.24 -31.05
N TYR A 53 0.11 29.30 -31.96
CA TYR A 53 0.25 29.99 -33.23
C TYR A 53 -0.58 31.27 -33.24
N GLU A 54 0.08 32.41 -33.45
CA GLU A 54 -0.61 33.67 -33.72
C GLU A 54 -0.57 33.97 -35.22
N ARG A 55 -1.74 34.21 -35.84
CA ARG A 55 -1.84 34.62 -37.24
C ARG A 55 -2.32 36.06 -37.34
N ILE A 56 -1.57 36.89 -38.08
CA ILE A 56 -1.97 38.25 -38.46
C ILE A 56 -2.04 38.29 -39.98
N ASN A 57 -3.20 38.66 -40.54
CA ASN A 57 -3.44 38.76 -41.98
C ASN A 57 -3.06 37.49 -42.78
N GLY A 58 -3.32 36.31 -42.22
CA GLY A 58 -3.05 35.02 -42.87
C GLY A 58 -1.62 34.49 -42.71
N THR A 59 -0.68 35.32 -42.24
CA THR A 59 0.70 34.94 -41.96
C THR A 59 0.85 34.52 -40.50
N VAL A 60 1.52 33.41 -40.23
CA VAL A 60 1.89 32.99 -38.86
C VAL A 60 3.02 33.90 -38.38
N VAL A 61 2.80 34.65 -37.29
CA VAL A 61 3.72 35.70 -36.79
C VAL A 61 4.48 35.25 -35.54
N ARG A 62 3.93 34.32 -34.76
CA ARG A 62 4.56 33.77 -33.55
C ARG A 62 4.29 32.28 -33.44
N ASP A 63 5.37 31.51 -33.25
CA ASP A 63 5.37 30.08 -32.90
C ASP A 63 6.14 29.95 -31.58
N GLU A 64 5.40 29.93 -30.47
CA GLU A 64 5.98 29.66 -29.16
C GLU A 64 5.73 28.20 -28.83
N LYS A 65 6.77 27.39 -29.03
CA LYS A 65 6.76 25.97 -28.68
C LYS A 65 7.07 25.82 -27.20
N THR A 66 6.10 25.39 -26.43
CA THR A 66 6.30 25.01 -25.02
C THR A 66 6.41 23.50 -24.97
N ASN A 67 7.63 23.01 -24.69
CA ASN A 67 7.88 21.61 -24.40
C ASN A 67 7.93 21.43 -22.89
N THR A 68 7.01 20.64 -22.35
CA THR A 68 6.98 20.26 -20.94
C THR A 68 7.25 18.77 -20.85
N GLU A 69 8.38 18.42 -20.25
CA GLU A 69 8.74 17.05 -19.92
C GLU A 69 8.41 16.81 -18.45
N THR A 70 7.59 15.81 -18.19
CA THR A 70 7.21 15.39 -16.84
C THR A 70 7.61 13.93 -16.66
N TYR A 71 8.32 13.63 -15.58
CA TYR A 71 8.67 12.26 -15.23
C TYR A 71 7.52 11.64 -14.45
N THR A 72 7.20 10.40 -14.76
CA THR A 72 6.13 9.66 -14.09
C THR A 72 6.65 8.35 -13.52
N ALA A 73 6.07 7.91 -12.41
CA ALA A 73 6.28 6.58 -11.85
C ALA A 73 4.99 6.07 -11.24
N ARG A 74 4.95 4.79 -10.89
CA ARG A 74 3.79 4.13 -10.31
C ARG A 74 4.16 3.42 -9.02
N CYS A 75 3.43 3.68 -7.96
CA CYS A 75 3.41 2.84 -6.77
C CYS A 75 2.35 1.75 -6.97
N LEU A 76 2.77 0.51 -7.14
CA LEU A 76 1.89 -0.64 -7.14
C LEU A 76 1.56 -1.01 -5.70
N CYS A 77 0.30 -0.97 -5.32
CA CYS A 77 -0.16 -1.26 -3.96
C CYS A 77 -0.75 -2.66 -3.88
N PHE A 78 -0.29 -3.41 -2.87
CA PHE A 78 -0.73 -4.78 -2.61
C PHE A 78 -1.28 -4.90 -1.20
N ALA A 79 -2.30 -5.72 -1.03
CA ALA A 79 -2.83 -6.12 0.26
C ALA A 79 -2.61 -7.61 0.49
N SER A 80 -2.38 -7.97 1.74
CA SER A 80 -2.29 -9.37 2.17
C SER A 80 -2.90 -9.55 3.55
N ASP A 81 -3.51 -10.71 3.79
CA ASP A 81 -3.92 -11.19 5.11
C ASP A 81 -3.48 -12.66 5.29
N ALA A 82 -4.01 -13.35 6.31
CA ALA A 82 -3.69 -14.76 6.56
C ALA A 82 -4.11 -15.71 5.40
N THR A 83 -5.11 -15.32 4.62
CA THR A 83 -5.76 -16.11 3.55
C THR A 83 -5.35 -15.67 2.14
N HIS A 84 -5.23 -14.36 1.91
CA HIS A 84 -4.96 -13.72 0.64
C HIS A 84 -3.52 -13.19 0.61
N LYS A 85 -2.70 -13.69 -0.31
CA LYS A 85 -1.29 -13.30 -0.42
C LYS A 85 -1.05 -12.38 -1.60
N ASN A 86 -0.46 -11.20 -1.32
CA ASN A 86 0.03 -10.23 -2.30
C ASN A 86 -0.98 -9.94 -3.42
N ILE A 87 -2.22 -9.67 -3.05
CA ILE A 87 -3.24 -9.27 -4.02
C ILE A 87 -2.93 -7.85 -4.47
N TRP A 88 -2.82 -7.65 -5.78
CA TRP A 88 -2.73 -6.31 -6.34
C TRP A 88 -4.07 -5.61 -6.17
N VAL A 89 -4.06 -4.42 -5.58
CA VAL A 89 -5.29 -3.68 -5.23
C VAL A 89 -5.41 -2.39 -6.02
N ASP A 90 -4.34 -1.60 -6.07
CA ASP A 90 -4.39 -0.26 -6.65
C ASP A 90 -3.04 0.17 -7.22
N THR A 91 -3.05 1.28 -7.96
CA THR A 91 -1.86 1.97 -8.45
C THR A 91 -1.96 3.46 -8.15
N VAL A 92 -0.94 4.00 -7.48
CA VAL A 92 -0.80 5.45 -7.28
C VAL A 92 0.21 5.99 -8.30
N GLU A 93 -0.24 6.91 -9.16
CA GLU A 93 0.65 7.60 -10.09
C GLU A 93 1.38 8.77 -9.40
N LEU A 94 2.68 8.85 -9.65
CA LEU A 94 3.57 9.91 -9.20
C LEU A 94 4.06 10.69 -10.41
N SER A 95 4.17 12.01 -10.29
CA SER A 95 4.70 12.88 -11.34
C SER A 95 5.65 13.93 -10.76
N GLY A 96 6.68 14.31 -11.50
CA GLY A 96 7.59 15.37 -11.09
C GLY A 96 8.48 15.86 -12.24
N ASP A 97 9.18 16.97 -12.00
CA ASP A 97 9.95 17.66 -13.04
C ASP A 97 11.29 16.97 -13.33
N THR A 98 11.79 16.11 -12.43
CA THR A 98 13.05 15.38 -12.61
C THR A 98 12.90 13.90 -12.27
N ALA A 99 13.65 13.05 -12.97
CA ALA A 99 13.69 11.62 -12.72
C ALA A 99 14.09 11.28 -11.28
N ASP A 100 15.06 12.01 -10.73
CA ASP A 100 15.56 11.77 -9.37
C ASP A 100 14.52 12.17 -8.32
N ALA A 101 13.80 13.28 -8.50
CA ALA A 101 12.73 13.66 -7.57
C ALA A 101 11.60 12.63 -7.53
N VAL A 102 11.19 12.14 -8.71
CA VAL A 102 10.17 11.09 -8.81
C VAL A 102 10.68 9.79 -8.21
N ARG A 103 11.93 9.39 -8.48
CA ARG A 103 12.54 8.19 -7.89
C ARG A 103 12.61 8.27 -6.37
N THR A 104 13.10 9.38 -5.82
CA THR A 104 13.17 9.58 -4.37
C THR A 104 11.78 9.46 -3.75
N THR A 105 10.78 10.15 -4.31
CA THR A 105 9.40 10.04 -3.82
C THR A 105 8.88 8.61 -3.89
N CYS A 106 9.19 7.89 -4.96
CA CYS A 106 8.81 6.49 -5.12
C CYS A 106 9.45 5.60 -4.04
N ASP A 107 10.74 5.78 -3.77
CA ASP A 107 11.48 4.97 -2.80
C ASP A 107 11.11 5.29 -1.34
N THR A 108 10.77 6.54 -1.03
CA THR A 108 10.50 6.99 0.35
C THR A 108 9.02 7.00 0.70
N ASP A 109 8.14 7.35 -0.24
CA ASP A 109 6.73 7.65 0.05
C ASP A 109 5.74 6.62 -0.50
N CYS A 110 6.13 5.73 -1.44
CA CYS A 110 5.17 4.78 -2.01
C CYS A 110 4.45 3.94 -0.94
N GLN A 111 5.14 3.52 0.12
CA GLN A 111 4.53 2.75 1.20
C GLN A 111 3.44 3.55 1.90
N ARG A 112 3.77 4.78 2.31
CA ARG A 112 2.84 5.70 2.98
C ARG A 112 1.64 6.05 2.10
N LEU A 113 1.87 6.23 0.79
CA LEU A 113 0.81 6.52 -0.17
C LEU A 113 -0.15 5.34 -0.35
N CYS A 114 0.38 4.12 -0.45
CA CYS A 114 -0.44 2.91 -0.50
C CYS A 114 -1.22 2.70 0.82
N GLU A 115 -0.60 2.93 1.97
CA GLU A 115 -1.26 2.86 3.28
C GLU A 115 -2.42 3.85 3.39
N GLY A 116 -2.24 5.10 2.94
CA GLY A 116 -3.31 6.10 2.95
C GLY A 116 -4.47 5.79 1.99
N ARG A 117 -4.18 5.15 0.85
CA ARG A 117 -5.21 4.75 -0.14
C ARG A 117 -6.03 3.55 0.30
N LEU A 118 -5.40 2.63 1.03
CA LEU A 118 -5.99 1.34 1.38
C LEU A 118 -6.32 1.22 2.88
N ALA A 119 -6.40 2.35 3.60
CA ALA A 119 -6.66 2.37 5.04
C ALA A 119 -7.93 1.60 5.43
N ASP A 120 -8.95 1.64 4.58
CA ASP A 120 -10.25 0.99 4.79
C ASP A 120 -10.46 -0.23 3.85
N PHE A 121 -9.39 -0.74 3.23
CA PHE A 121 -9.51 -1.89 2.33
C PHE A 121 -9.96 -3.14 3.09
N THR A 122 -10.91 -3.86 2.52
CA THR A 122 -11.34 -5.18 3.00
C THR A 122 -11.33 -6.15 1.82
N PHE A 123 -10.84 -7.37 2.03
CA PHE A 123 -10.99 -8.42 1.05
C PHE A 123 -12.48 -8.72 0.85
N ALA A 124 -12.96 -8.68 -0.39
CA ALA A 124 -14.30 -9.16 -0.71
C ALA A 124 -14.31 -10.69 -0.59
N GLU A 125 -15.27 -11.22 0.18
CA GLU A 125 -15.52 -12.66 0.33
C GLU A 125 -16.04 -13.31 -0.97
#